data_AF-A0A961HPP4-F1
#
_entry.id   AF-A0A961HPP4-F1
#
_cell.length_a   1.000
_cell.length_b   1.000
_cell.length_c   1.000
_cell.angle_alpha   90.00
_cell.angle_beta   90.00
_cell.angle_gamma   90.00
#
_symmetry.space_group_name_H-M   'P 1'
#
loop_
_entity.id
_entity.type
_entity.pdbx_description
1 polymer ?
#
loop_
_entity_poly.entity_id
_entity_poly.type
_entity_poly.pdbx_seq_one_letter_code
_entity_poly.pdbx_strand_id
1 'polypeptide(L)'
;GLPEETFGPYGLDKIVQYAQAHEIQIHVISFEQRSELTALYKSLSDRTGGKYLRIFDETAVKNLYGSIREHQDNRYIITYDSLAGSSLKDRYVDVRVEVRFQNTSGVGDGGFFVPR
;
A
#
# COMPACT_ATOMS: atom_id res chain seq x y z
N GLY A 1 4.49 -21.23 19.31
CA GLY A 1 4.68 -21.01 17.87
C GLY A 1 3.35 -21.02 17.13
N LEU A 2 3.08 -20.01 16.31
CA LEU A 2 1.90 -20.01 15.43
C LEU A 2 2.05 -21.12 14.36
N PRO A 3 0.96 -21.82 13.98
CA PRO A 3 1.00 -22.80 12.89
C PRO A 3 1.47 -22.16 11.58
N GLU A 4 2.31 -22.86 10.83
CA GLU A 4 2.81 -22.49 9.49
C GLU A 4 1.68 -22.07 8.52
N GLU A 5 0.48 -22.59 8.77
CA GLU A 5 -0.73 -22.36 7.99
C GLU A 5 -1.45 -21.03 8.30
N THR A 6 -1.02 -20.29 9.32
CA THR A 6 -1.62 -19.00 9.70
C THR A 6 -1.46 -17.94 8.59
N PHE A 7 -0.49 -18.14 7.70
CA PHE A 7 -0.23 -17.33 6.50
C PHE A 7 -0.25 -18.18 5.21
N GLY A 8 -1.23 -19.07 5.01
CA GLY A 8 -1.32 -19.83 3.75
C GLY A 8 -1.31 -18.93 2.49
N PRO A 9 -1.15 -19.48 1.28
CA PRO A 9 0.05 -20.14 0.72
C PRO A 9 1.26 -19.19 0.51
N TYR A 10 1.29 -18.02 1.17
CA TYR A 10 2.35 -17.03 1.00
C TYR A 10 3.19 -16.94 2.27
N GLY A 11 4.35 -17.61 2.26
CA GLY A 11 5.35 -17.44 3.30
C GLY A 11 5.79 -15.97 3.42
N LEU A 12 6.31 -15.61 4.59
CA LEU A 12 6.76 -14.25 4.95
C LEU A 12 7.60 -13.58 3.86
N ASP A 13 8.45 -14.35 3.18
CA ASP A 13 9.32 -13.85 2.13
C ASP A 13 8.56 -13.31 0.92
N LYS A 14 7.43 -13.93 0.55
CA LYS A 14 6.59 -13.40 -0.53
C LYS A 14 5.93 -12.09 -0.11
N ILE A 15 5.46 -12.00 1.13
CA ILE A 15 4.86 -10.75 1.66
C ILE A 15 5.90 -9.62 1.61
N VAL A 16 7.11 -9.88 2.08
CA VAL A 16 8.21 -8.91 2.02
C VAL A 16 8.53 -8.53 0.57
N GLN A 17 8.62 -9.52 -0.33
CA GLN A 17 8.94 -9.27 -1.74
C GLN A 17 7.89 -8.36 -2.40
N TYR A 18 6.60 -8.61 -2.19
CA TYR A 18 5.53 -7.75 -2.72
C TYR A 18 5.57 -6.36 -2.09
N ALA A 19 5.74 -6.28 -0.77
CA ALA A 19 5.81 -5.00 -0.07
C ALA A 19 6.97 -4.13 -0.57
N GLN A 20 8.16 -4.72 -0.76
CA GLN A 20 9.32 -4.03 -1.33
C GLN A 20 9.09 -3.59 -2.78
N ALA A 21 8.50 -4.44 -3.62
CA ALA A 21 8.23 -4.13 -5.03
C ALA A 21 7.25 -2.98 -5.23
N HIS A 22 6.38 -2.73 -4.24
CA HIS A 22 5.37 -1.68 -4.26
C HIS A 22 5.64 -0.55 -3.26
N GLU A 23 6.85 -0.49 -2.69
CA GLU A 23 7.25 0.53 -1.70
C GLU A 23 6.31 0.63 -0.48
N ILE A 24 5.67 -0.48 -0.11
CA ILE A 24 4.75 -0.57 1.03
C ILE A 24 5.56 -0.83 2.31
N GLN A 25 5.55 0.14 3.23
CA GLN A 25 6.17 0.00 4.54
C GLN A 25 5.22 -0.67 5.54
N ILE A 26 5.68 -1.74 6.21
CA ILE A 26 4.89 -2.41 7.27
C ILE A 26 5.43 -2.00 8.64
N HIS A 27 4.65 -1.20 9.38
CA HIS A 27 4.97 -0.85 10.76
C HIS A 27 4.22 -1.77 11.74
N VAL A 28 4.89 -2.17 12.82
CA VAL A 28 4.31 -3.02 13.88
C VAL A 28 4.39 -2.30 15.21
N ILE A 29 3.25 -2.20 15.91
CA ILE A 29 3.17 -1.68 17.27
C ILE A 29 2.80 -2.83 18.20
N SER A 30 3.74 -3.23 19.05
CA SER A 30 3.53 -4.33 20.02
C SER A 30 3.12 -3.80 21.39
N PHE A 31 2.05 -4.38 21.93
CA PHE A 31 1.61 -4.19 23.31
C PHE A 31 2.28 -5.18 24.27
N GLU A 32 2.81 -6.30 23.76
CA GLU A 32 3.44 -7.34 24.56
C GLU A 32 4.95 -7.08 24.75
N GLN A 33 5.47 -7.39 25.94
CA GLN A 33 6.88 -7.19 26.28
C GLN A 33 7.80 -8.27 25.68
N ARG A 34 7.33 -9.52 25.61
CA ARG A 34 8.09 -10.66 25.07
C ARG A 34 7.13 -11.67 24.44
N SER A 35 7.14 -11.73 23.12
CA SER A 35 6.45 -12.74 22.32
C SER A 35 7.49 -13.55 21.55
N GLU A 36 7.25 -14.84 21.33
CA GLU A 36 8.05 -15.66 20.41
C GLU A 36 8.10 -15.05 19.00
N LEU A 37 7.12 -14.22 18.66
CA LEU A 37 6.98 -13.57 17.36
C LEU A 37 7.68 -12.20 17.27
N THR A 38 8.27 -11.69 18.36
CA THR A 38 8.95 -10.39 18.35
C THR A 38 10.04 -10.34 17.28
N ALA A 39 10.81 -11.42 17.12
CA ALA A 39 11.84 -11.50 16.08
C ALA A 39 11.25 -11.49 14.66
N LEU A 40 10.13 -12.18 14.46
CA LEU A 40 9.41 -12.23 13.19
C LEU A 40 8.91 -10.84 12.80
N TYR A 41 8.22 -10.16 13.70
CA TYR A 41 7.65 -8.84 13.43
C TYR A 41 8.71 -7.77 13.21
N LYS A 42 9.80 -7.83 13.97
CA LYS A 42 10.94 -6.93 13.75
C LYS A 42 11.58 -7.18 12.38
N SER A 43 11.79 -8.43 12.01
CA SER A 43 12.29 -8.80 10.68
C SER A 43 11.37 -8.31 9.55
N LEU A 44 10.05 -8.49 9.71
CA LEU A 44 9.06 -8.02 8.73
C LEU A 44 9.11 -6.50 8.55
N SER A 45 9.09 -5.73 9.65
CA SER A 45 9.12 -4.28 9.58
C SER A 45 10.44 -3.78 9.00
N ASP A 46 11.57 -4.35 9.42
CA ASP A 46 12.89 -3.91 8.98
C ASP A 46 13.08 -4.19 7.48
N ARG A 47 12.64 -5.36 7.00
CA ARG A 47 12.74 -5.75 5.59
C ARG A 47 11.83 -4.93 4.66
N THR A 48 10.74 -4.38 5.17
CA THR A 48 9.80 -3.54 4.40
C THR A 48 10.07 -2.05 4.55
N GLY A 49 11.12 -1.66 5.27
CA GLY A 49 11.43 -0.24 5.54
C GLY A 49 10.48 0.42 6.56
N GLY A 50 9.66 -0.38 7.25
CA GLY A 50 8.80 0.06 8.32
C GLY A 50 9.52 0.16 9.67
N LYS A 51 8.74 0.18 10.76
CA LYS A 51 9.26 0.32 12.13
C LYS A 51 8.57 -0.65 13.07
N TYR A 52 9.34 -1.33 13.91
CA TYR A 52 8.82 -2.06 15.06
C TYR A 52 8.91 -1.16 16.30
N LEU A 53 7.76 -0.86 16.90
CA LEU A 53 7.64 -0.04 18.10
C LEU A 53 6.97 -0.80 19.24
N ARG A 54 7.33 -0.43 20.46
CA ARG A 54 6.59 -0.83 21.66
C ARG A 54 5.64 0.29 22.05
N ILE A 55 4.44 -0.06 22.47
CA ILE A 55 3.41 0.94 22.83
C ILE A 55 3.86 1.87 23.97
N PHE A 56 4.70 1.38 24.89
CA PHE A 56 5.21 2.16 26.02
C PHE A 56 6.16 3.30 25.61
N ASP A 57 6.59 3.33 24.34
CA ASP A 57 7.31 4.46 23.75
C ASP A 57 6.32 5.40 23.05
N GLU A 58 5.52 6.11 23.85
CA GLU A 58 4.48 7.03 23.36
C GLU A 58 5.04 8.09 22.41
N THR A 59 6.28 8.53 22.65
CA THR A 59 6.96 9.51 21.80
C THR A 59 7.28 8.91 20.44
N ALA A 60 7.84 7.70 20.38
CA ALA A 60 8.12 7.04 19.11
C ALA A 60 6.84 6.71 18.33
N VAL A 61 5.76 6.30 19.01
CA VAL A 61 4.46 6.06 18.37
C VAL A 61 3.91 7.35 17.76
N LYS A 62 3.91 8.46 18.51
CA LYS A 62 3.46 9.77 18.01
C LYS A 62 4.28 10.24 16.82
N ASN A 63 5.61 10.08 16.88
CA ASN A 63 6.51 10.43 15.78
C ASN A 63 6.27 9.56 14.54
N LEU A 64 5.98 8.27 14.71
CA LEU A 64 5.62 7.39 13.60
C LEU A 64 4.34 7.88 12.91
N TYR A 65 3.28 8.19 13.67
CA TYR A 65 2.06 8.76 13.12
C TYR A 65 2.30 10.07 12.36
N GLY A 66 3.16 10.94 12.89
CA GLY A 66 3.61 12.15 12.19
C GLY A 66 4.28 11.83 10.85
N SER A 67 5.25 10.91 10.85
CA SER A 67 5.98 10.53 9.64
C SER A 67 5.12 9.85 8.56
N ILE A 68 4.10 9.09 8.97
CA ILE A 68 3.13 8.48 8.03
C ILE A 68 2.26 9.57 7.40
N ARG A 69 1.86 10.58 8.18
CA ARG A 69 1.05 11.70 7.67
C ARG A 69 1.82 12.63 6.74
N GLU A 70 3.12 12.78 6.97
CA GLU A 70 4.02 13.58 6.14
C GLU A 70 4.49 12.84 4.88
N HIS A 71 4.34 11.51 4.85
CA HIS A 71 4.64 10.72 3.65
C HIS A 71 3.74 11.18 2.51
N GLN A 72 4.36 11.76 1.49
CA GLN A 72 3.67 12.08 0.25
C GLN A 72 3.47 10.79 -0.53
N ASP A 73 2.21 10.43 -0.73
CA ASP A 73 1.84 9.34 -1.61
C ASP A 73 2.31 9.68 -3.03
N ASN A 74 2.97 8.73 -3.71
CA ASN A 74 3.43 8.87 -5.09
C ASN A 74 2.21 8.78 -6.03
N ARG A 75 1.32 9.77 -5.91
CA ARG A 75 0.04 9.83 -6.61
C ARG A 75 0.20 10.56 -7.93
N TYR A 76 0.02 9.82 -9.02
CA TYR A 76 -0.12 10.40 -10.35
C TYR A 76 -1.58 10.78 -10.58
N ILE A 77 -1.83 12.07 -10.87
CA ILE A 77 -3.14 12.55 -11.32
C ILE A 77 -3.05 12.76 -12.82
N ILE A 78 -3.80 11.96 -13.58
CA ILE A 78 -3.94 12.12 -15.03
C ILE A 78 -5.26 12.83 -15.29
N THR A 79 -5.18 14.04 -15.82
CA THR A 79 -6.35 14.81 -16.29
C THR A 79 -6.34 14.80 -17.81
N TYR A 80 -7.49 14.56 -18.41
CA TYR A 80 -7.67 14.68 -19.85
C TYR A 80 -8.97 15.41 -20.15
N ASP A 81 -8.97 16.21 -21.21
CA ASP A 81 -10.19 16.80 -21.73
C ASP A 81 -10.91 15.78 -22.61
N SER A 82 -12.07 15.32 -22.17
CA SER A 82 -12.91 14.44 -22.97
C SER A 82 -13.55 15.24 -24.10
N LEU A 83 -13.42 14.79 -25.35
CA LEU A 83 -14.18 15.27 -26.50
C LEU A 83 -15.67 14.87 -26.44
N ALA A 84 -16.17 14.46 -25.26
CA ALA A 84 -17.54 14.07 -25.06
C ALA A 84 -18.48 15.25 -25.38
N GLY A 85 -19.02 15.23 -26.60
CA GLY A 85 -20.10 16.12 -27.00
C GLY A 85 -21.34 15.92 -26.11
N SER A 86 -22.28 16.86 -26.21
CA SER A 86 -23.54 16.87 -25.44
C SER A 86 -24.38 15.57 -25.53
N SER A 87 -24.07 14.69 -26.48
CA SER A 87 -24.69 13.37 -26.67
C SER A 87 -24.29 12.31 -25.63
N LEU A 88 -23.23 12.52 -24.84
CA LEU A 88 -22.75 11.57 -23.84
C LEU A 88 -23.16 11.92 -22.40
N LYS A 89 -23.96 12.98 -22.20
CA LYS A 89 -24.52 13.35 -20.88
C LYS A 89 -25.26 12.17 -20.25
N ASP A 90 -25.10 12.00 -18.94
CA ASP A 90 -25.68 10.90 -18.14
C ASP A 90 -25.28 9.48 -18.60
N ARG A 91 -24.27 9.32 -19.48
CA ARG A 91 -23.74 8.01 -19.87
C ARG A 91 -22.50 7.65 -19.06
N TYR A 92 -22.37 6.36 -18.77
CA TYR A 92 -21.14 5.78 -18.25
C TYR A 92 -20.10 5.69 -19.38
N VAL A 93 -18.90 6.14 -19.11
CA VAL A 93 -17.76 6.07 -20.02
C VAL A 93 -16.70 5.19 -19.38
N ASP A 94 -16.40 4.08 -20.04
CA ASP A 94 -15.30 3.19 -19.68
C ASP A 94 -13.95 3.87 -19.95
N VAL A 95 -13.05 3.79 -18.99
CA VAL A 95 -11.68 4.30 -19.05
C VAL A 95 -10.74 3.14 -18.79
N ARG A 96 -9.89 2.85 -19.78
CA ARG A 96 -8.74 1.95 -19.61
C ARG A 96 -7.47 2.77 -19.58
N VAL A 97 -6.68 2.61 -18.53
CA VAL A 97 -5.36 3.20 -18.37
C VAL A 97 -4.33 2.11 -18.61
N GLU A 98 -3.46 2.30 -19.60
CA GLU A 98 -2.30 1.44 -19.84
C GLU A 98 -1.03 2.24 -19.58
N VAL A 99 -0.19 1.75 -18.67
CA VAL A 99 1.11 2.34 -18.35
C VAL A 99 2.19 1.42 -18.88
N ARG A 100 3.12 1.98 -19.67
CA ARG A 100 4.35 1.30 -20.08
C ARG A 100 5.53 2.12 -19.58
N PHE A 101 6.32 1.55 -18.68
CA PHE A 101 7.51 2.19 -18.14
C PHE A 101 8.65 1.19 -18.08
N GLN A 102 9.72 1.47 -18.84
CA GLN A 102 10.84 0.56 -19.04
C GLN A 102 10.37 -0.84 -19.50
N ASN A 103 10.71 -1.90 -18.76
CA ASN A 103 10.33 -3.29 -19.04
C ASN A 103 9.04 -3.73 -18.32
N THR A 104 8.30 -2.81 -17.72
CA THR A 104 7.08 -3.12 -16.95
C THR A 104 5.85 -2.47 -17.60
N SER A 105 4.74 -3.21 -17.63
CA SER A 105 3.44 -2.71 -18.09
C SER A 105 2.37 -2.97 -17.05
N GLY A 106 1.45 -2.03 -16.88
CA GLY A 106 0.27 -2.16 -16.03
C GLY A 106 -0.99 -1.71 -16.77
N VAL A 107 -2.11 -2.38 -16.49
CA VAL A 107 -3.43 -2.00 -17.02
C VAL A 107 -4.39 -1.84 -15.85
N GLY A 108 -5.15 -0.75 -15.86
CA GLY A 108 -6.25 -0.51 -14.93
C GLY A 108 -7.50 -0.12 -15.70
N ASP A 109 -8.61 -0.76 -15.37
CA ASP A 109 -9.93 -0.46 -15.93
C ASP A 109 -10.77 0.30 -14.89
N GLY A 110 -11.53 1.28 -15.35
CA GLY A 110 -12.41 2.11 -14.54
C GLY A 110 -13.40 2.86 -15.41
N GLY A 111 -14.02 3.91 -14.87
CA GLY A 111 -14.95 4.73 -15.64
C GLY A 111 -15.66 5.77 -14.79
N PHE A 112 -16.38 6.67 -15.44
CA PHE A 112 -17.14 7.73 -14.78
C PHE A 112 -18.42 8.04 -15.55
N PHE A 113 -19.37 8.68 -14.87
CA PHE A 113 -20.55 9.24 -15.52
C PHE A 113 -20.26 10.67 -15.97
N VAL A 114 -20.63 11.01 -17.21
CA VAL A 114 -20.48 12.37 -17.73
C VAL A 114 -21.40 13.31 -16.95
N PRO A 115 -20.86 14.37 -16.30
CA PRO A 115 -21.65 15.36 -15.56
C PRO A 115 -22.69 16.06 -16.45
N ARG A 116 -23.73 16.62 -15.83
CA ARG A 116 -24.81 17.36 -16.52
C ARG A 116 -24.36 18.67 -17.16
#